data_AF-A0A257CM56-F1
#
_entry.id   AF-A0A257CM56-F1
#
_cell.length_a   1.000
_cell.length_b   1.000
_cell.length_c   1.000
_cell.angle_alpha   90.00
_cell.angle_beta   90.00
_cell.angle_gamma   90.00
#
_symmetry.space_group_name_H-M   'P 1'
#
loop_
_entity.id
_entity.type
_entity.pdbx_description
1 polymer ?
#
loop_
_entity_poly.entity_id
_entity_poly.type
_entity_poly.pdbx_seq_one_letter_code
_entity_poly.pdbx_strand_id
1 'polypeptide(L)'
;MRRQVIVTLGTEEEESQYEQQDWRLHTQIQSVATEALGAGRAEALLTVHDDWYPNKTKSLNCDQAAVSADLVGELQGLLQGEFADWCLAIEVYRRSDGQEHELGPIRVYADKVFAVQALASHLES
;
A
#
# COMPACT_ATOMS: atom_id res chain seq x y z
N MET A 1 -0.92 42.10 0.68
CA MET A 1 -1.17 41.41 -0.60
C MET A 1 -1.85 40.08 -0.30
N ARG A 2 -3.04 39.82 -0.85
CA ARG A 2 -3.64 38.47 -0.81
C ARG A 2 -3.05 37.67 -1.96
N ARG A 3 -2.52 36.48 -1.68
CA ARG A 3 -2.12 35.51 -2.72
C ARG A 3 -3.38 34.81 -3.20
N GLN A 4 -3.58 34.79 -4.51
CA GLN A 4 -4.61 34.00 -5.15
C GLN A 4 -4.01 32.62 -5.45
N VAL A 5 -4.69 31.55 -5.03
CA VAL A 5 -4.32 30.17 -5.38
C VAL A 5 -5.25 29.73 -6.50
N ILE A 6 -4.68 29.39 -7.65
CA ILE A 6 -5.43 28.80 -8.75
C ILE A 6 -5.30 27.29 -8.59
N VAL A 7 -6.44 26.61 -8.43
CA VAL A 7 -6.52 25.15 -8.36
C VAL A 7 -7.12 24.67 -9.68
N THR A 8 -6.40 23.81 -10.38
CA THR A 8 -6.93 23.07 -11.53
C THR A 8 -7.42 21.73 -11.02
N LEU A 9 -8.70 21.43 -11.22
CA LEU A 9 -9.27 20.13 -10.92
C LEU A 9 -9.06 19.18 -12.10
N GLY A 10 -9.01 17.88 -11.82
CA GLY A 10 -9.02 16.86 -12.85
C GLY A 10 -10.32 16.89 -13.65
N THR A 11 -10.24 16.43 -14.89
CA THR A 11 -11.38 16.14 -15.75
C THR A 11 -12.05 14.82 -15.32
N GLU A 12 -13.31 14.62 -15.72
CA GLU A 12 -14.02 13.35 -15.48
C GLU A 12 -13.28 12.15 -16.10
N GLU A 13 -12.61 12.36 -17.23
CA GLU A 13 -11.81 11.32 -17.89
C GLU A 13 -10.58 10.95 -17.04
N GLU A 14 -9.87 11.94 -16.49
CA GLU A 14 -8.73 11.71 -15.59
C GLU A 14 -9.17 11.02 -14.29
N GLU A 15 -10.31 11.40 -13.73
CA GLU A 15 -10.89 10.75 -12.53
C GLU A 15 -11.28 9.30 -12.83
N SER A 16 -11.96 9.04 -13.95
CA SER A 16 -12.31 7.67 -14.35
C SER A 16 -11.10 6.79 -14.62
N GLN A 17 -10.05 7.33 -15.25
CA GLN A 17 -8.79 6.61 -15.45
C GLN A 17 -8.12 6.31 -14.11
N TYR A 18 -8.13 7.27 -13.19
CA TYR A 18 -7.61 7.08 -11.84
C TYR A 18 -8.32 5.95 -11.11
N GLU A 19 -9.65 5.98 -11.04
CA GLU A 19 -10.47 4.96 -10.37
C GLU A 19 -10.24 3.56 -10.95
N GLN A 20 -10.12 3.46 -12.28
CA GLN A 20 -9.83 2.18 -12.94
C GLN A 20 -8.46 1.62 -12.57
N GLN A 21 -7.45 2.49 -12.49
CA GLN A 21 -6.11 2.10 -12.05
C GLN A 21 -6.08 1.74 -10.56
N ASP A 22 -6.70 2.54 -9.71
CA ASP A 22 -6.82 2.30 -8.27
C ASP A 22 -7.46 0.95 -7.96
N TRP A 23 -8.58 0.65 -8.63
CA TRP A 23 -9.29 -0.61 -8.45
C TRP A 23 -8.48 -1.79 -8.99
N ARG A 24 -7.81 -1.64 -10.14
CA ARG A 24 -6.95 -2.70 -10.67
C ARG A 24 -5.80 -3.00 -9.71
N LEU A 25 -5.11 -1.97 -9.21
CA LEU A 25 -4.03 -2.14 -8.24
C LEU A 25 -4.55 -2.81 -6.95
N HIS A 26 -5.73 -2.42 -6.47
CA HIS A 26 -6.42 -3.05 -5.34
C HIS A 26 -6.53 -4.57 -5.51
N THR A 27 -7.09 -5.00 -6.64
CA THR A 27 -7.31 -6.43 -6.90
C THR A 27 -5.99 -7.19 -7.04
N GLN A 28 -4.95 -6.59 -7.62
CA GLN A 28 -3.64 -7.22 -7.74
C GLN A 28 -2.95 -7.38 -6.39
N ILE A 29 -3.03 -6.37 -5.51
CA ILE A 29 -2.53 -6.45 -4.14
C ILE A 29 -3.22 -7.60 -3.38
N GLN A 30 -4.54 -7.73 -3.51
CA GLN A 30 -5.29 -8.82 -2.89
C GLN A 30 -4.87 -10.19 -3.43
N SER A 31 -4.58 -10.31 -4.73
CA SER A 31 -4.04 -11.55 -5.33
C SER A 31 -2.68 -11.89 -4.75
N VAL A 32 -1.75 -10.94 -4.73
CA VAL A 32 -0.40 -11.12 -4.15
C VAL A 32 -0.48 -11.53 -2.69
N ALA A 33 -1.31 -10.87 -1.88
CA ALA A 33 -1.49 -11.23 -0.48
C ALA A 33 -2.08 -12.65 -0.31
N THR A 34 -3.05 -13.01 -1.15
CA THR A 34 -3.67 -14.35 -1.14
C THR A 34 -2.68 -15.44 -1.53
N GLU A 35 -1.84 -15.21 -2.53
CA GLU A 35 -0.81 -16.14 -2.98
C GLU A 35 0.30 -16.32 -1.94
N ALA A 36 0.75 -15.21 -1.32
CA ALA A 36 1.83 -15.24 -0.33
C ALA A 36 1.41 -15.82 1.03
N LEU A 37 0.18 -15.54 1.48
CA LEU A 37 -0.27 -15.87 2.84
C LEU A 37 -1.31 -17.01 2.89
N GLY A 38 -1.97 -17.28 1.77
CA GLY A 38 -3.20 -18.06 1.70
C GLY A 38 -4.44 -17.22 2.01
N ALA A 39 -5.55 -17.49 1.32
CA ALA A 39 -6.78 -16.65 1.35
C ALA A 39 -7.25 -16.26 2.76
N GLY A 40 -7.39 -17.23 3.68
CA GLY A 40 -7.89 -16.95 5.03
C GLY A 40 -6.93 -16.13 5.90
N ARG A 41 -5.61 -16.24 5.67
CA ARG A 41 -4.63 -15.40 6.38
C ARG A 41 -4.52 -14.02 5.75
N ALA A 42 -4.60 -13.92 4.44
CA ALA A 42 -4.59 -12.65 3.73
C ALA A 42 -5.72 -11.74 4.22
N GLU A 43 -6.96 -12.25 4.28
CA GLU A 43 -8.12 -11.51 4.79
C GLU A 43 -7.94 -11.06 6.25
N ALA A 44 -7.31 -11.88 7.09
CA ALA A 44 -7.16 -11.60 8.52
C ALA A 44 -5.99 -10.65 8.85
N LEU A 45 -4.93 -10.67 8.04
CA LEU A 45 -3.66 -9.99 8.33
C LEU A 45 -3.42 -8.77 7.44
N LEU A 46 -4.07 -8.66 6.29
CA LEU A 46 -3.87 -7.55 5.35
C LEU A 46 -5.20 -6.99 4.88
N THR A 47 -5.36 -5.68 4.99
CA THR A 47 -6.53 -4.95 4.51
C THR A 47 -6.06 -3.87 3.56
N VAL A 48 -6.61 -3.86 2.34
CA VAL A 48 -6.40 -2.78 1.37
C VAL A 48 -7.56 -1.80 1.54
N HIS A 49 -7.24 -0.53 1.75
CA HIS A 49 -8.26 0.51 1.92
C HIS A 49 -8.64 1.11 0.58
N ASP A 50 -9.89 1.52 0.49
CA ASP A 50 -10.34 2.40 -0.58
C ASP A 50 -9.62 3.74 -0.46
N ASP A 51 -9.29 4.32 -1.61
CA ASP A 51 -8.69 5.63 -1.61
C ASP A 51 -9.75 6.72 -1.37
N TRP A 52 -9.41 7.68 -0.54
CA TRP A 52 -10.26 8.83 -0.21
C TRP A 52 -9.82 10.11 -0.94
N TYR A 53 -8.65 10.11 -1.60
CA TYR A 53 -8.16 11.26 -2.35
C TYR A 53 -7.14 10.89 -3.44
N PRO A 54 -7.33 11.31 -4.72
CA PRO A 54 -6.54 10.83 -5.85
C PRO A 54 -5.09 11.33 -5.83
N ASN A 55 -4.23 10.60 -5.12
CA ASN A 55 -2.82 10.95 -4.92
C ASN A 55 -1.86 9.81 -5.34
N LYS A 56 -2.38 8.80 -6.04
CA LYS A 56 -1.64 7.60 -6.46
C LYS A 56 -0.96 6.88 -5.28
N THR A 57 -1.58 6.91 -4.12
CA THR A 57 -1.15 6.16 -2.94
C THR A 57 -2.21 5.15 -2.56
N LYS A 58 -1.89 3.86 -2.66
CA LYS A 58 -2.76 2.81 -2.13
C LYS A 58 -2.40 2.57 -0.66
N SER A 59 -3.40 2.67 0.22
CA SER A 59 -3.19 2.48 1.66
C SER A 59 -3.54 1.05 2.06
N LEU A 60 -2.71 0.46 2.93
CA LEU A 60 -2.88 -0.90 3.44
C LEU A 60 -2.64 -0.92 4.95
N ASN A 61 -3.39 -1.74 5.66
CA ASN A 61 -3.02 -2.17 7.02
C ASN A 61 -2.49 -3.58 6.96
N CYS A 62 -1.35 -3.85 7.61
CA CYS A 62 -0.73 -5.17 7.63
C CYS A 62 -0.29 -5.57 9.04
N ASP A 63 -0.69 -6.75 9.50
CA ASP A 63 -0.18 -7.32 10.74
C ASP A 63 1.29 -7.73 10.54
N GLN A 64 2.13 -7.49 11.54
CA GLN A 64 3.55 -7.83 11.54
C GLN A 64 3.80 -9.29 11.13
N ALA A 65 2.89 -10.21 11.46
CA ALA A 65 3.00 -11.64 11.13
C ALA A 65 2.87 -11.94 9.62
N ALA A 66 2.40 -10.97 8.82
CA ALA A 66 2.36 -11.05 7.36
C ALA A 66 3.53 -10.33 6.68
N VAL A 67 4.29 -9.50 7.41
CA VAL A 67 5.41 -8.75 6.84
C VAL A 67 6.60 -9.66 6.58
N SER A 68 6.98 -9.79 5.31
CA SER A 68 8.18 -10.50 4.85
C SER A 68 8.81 -9.78 3.66
N ALA A 69 10.09 -10.06 3.41
CA ALA A 69 10.79 -9.57 2.21
C ALA A 69 10.08 -10.01 0.92
N ASP A 70 9.63 -11.27 0.85
CA ASP A 70 8.92 -11.81 -0.31
C ASP A 70 7.62 -11.05 -0.60
N LEU A 71 6.76 -10.85 0.41
CA LEU A 71 5.51 -10.11 0.22
C LEU A 71 5.78 -8.68 -0.24
N VAL A 72 6.72 -7.99 0.40
CA VAL A 72 7.07 -6.61 0.05
C VAL A 72 7.69 -6.54 -1.35
N GLY A 73 8.50 -7.53 -1.75
CA GLY A 73 9.09 -7.64 -3.07
C GLY A 73 8.05 -7.85 -4.17
N GLU A 74 7.09 -8.76 -3.96
CA GLU A 74 5.98 -8.98 -4.91
C GLU A 74 5.10 -7.73 -5.04
N LEU A 75 4.78 -7.07 -3.92
CA LEU A 75 4.05 -5.80 -3.93
C LEU A 75 4.83 -4.69 -4.65
N GLN A 76 6.15 -4.64 -4.50
CA GLN A 76 7.01 -3.73 -5.26
C GLN A 76 7.00 -4.04 -6.75
N GLY A 77 6.95 -5.32 -7.12
CA GLY A 77 6.83 -5.78 -8.50
C GLY A 77 5.58 -5.23 -9.21
N LEU A 78 4.45 -5.10 -8.50
CA LEU A 78 3.24 -4.47 -9.03
C LEU A 78 3.46 -3.01 -9.44
N LEU A 79 4.36 -2.30 -8.74
CA LEU A 79 4.69 -0.91 -9.05
C LEU A 79 5.64 -0.77 -10.25
N GLN A 80 5.96 -1.85 -10.95
CA GLN A 80 6.73 -1.76 -12.20
C GLN A 80 5.77 -1.59 -13.40
N GLY A 81 6.09 -0.65 -14.30
CA GLY A 81 5.28 -0.42 -15.50
C GLY A 81 4.07 0.48 -15.26
N GLU A 82 2.85 -0.06 -15.33
CA GLU A 82 1.59 0.72 -15.28
C GLU A 82 1.47 1.55 -14.01
N PHE A 83 1.97 1.05 -12.88
CA PHE A 83 1.86 1.68 -11.56
C PHE A 83 3.19 2.31 -11.09
N ALA A 84 4.10 2.66 -12.00
CA ALA A 84 5.43 3.17 -11.67
C ALA A 84 5.45 4.50 -10.89
N ASP A 85 4.37 5.27 -10.98
CA ASP A 85 4.18 6.52 -10.25
C ASP A 85 3.29 6.38 -9.00
N TRP A 86 2.88 5.15 -8.67
CA TRP A 86 2.14 4.85 -7.46
C TRP A 86 3.05 4.54 -6.27
N CYS A 87 2.51 4.72 -5.07
CA CYS A 87 3.12 4.33 -3.81
C CYS A 87 2.18 3.39 -3.06
N LEU A 88 2.71 2.34 -2.44
CA LEU A 88 1.98 1.58 -1.43
C LEU A 88 2.36 2.08 -0.04
N ALA A 89 1.35 2.50 0.72
CA ALA A 89 1.47 2.96 2.09
C ALA A 89 0.98 1.85 3.03
N ILE A 90 1.90 1.02 3.53
CA ILE A 90 1.57 -0.10 4.41
C ILE A 90 1.77 0.34 5.85
N GLU A 91 0.69 0.52 6.60
CA GLU A 91 0.73 0.74 8.04
C GLU A 91 0.82 -0.60 8.77
N VAL A 92 1.95 -0.84 9.44
CA VAL A 92 2.20 -2.12 10.11
C VAL A 92 1.80 -2.03 11.57
N TYR A 93 1.04 -3.02 12.02
CA TYR A 93 0.62 -3.15 13.41
C TYR A 93 0.95 -4.55 13.95
N ARG A 94 0.97 -4.68 15.27
CA ARG A 94 1.02 -5.98 15.95
C ARG A 94 -0.20 -6.11 16.86
N ARG A 95 -0.94 -7.20 16.72
CA ARG A 95 -1.99 -7.56 17.68
C ARG A 95 -1.38 -8.25 18.90
N SER A 96 -1.51 -7.64 20.07
CA SER A 96 -1.23 -8.27 21.37
C SER A 96 -2.30 -7.90 22.37
N ASP A 97 -2.73 -8.86 23.19
CA ASP A 97 -3.72 -8.64 24.25
C ASP A 97 -5.06 -8.04 23.77
N GLY A 98 -5.45 -8.37 22.54
CA GLY A 98 -6.67 -7.84 21.91
C GLY A 98 -6.58 -6.38 21.47
N GLN A 99 -5.40 -5.77 21.51
CA GLN A 99 -5.13 -4.41 21.05
C GLN A 99 -4.16 -4.40 19.87
N GLU A 100 -4.35 -3.43 18.97
CA GLU A 100 -3.44 -3.14 17.87
C GLU A 100 -2.41 -2.12 18.32
N HIS A 101 -1.12 -2.47 18.16
CA HIS A 101 -0.01 -1.58 18.42
C HIS A 101 0.66 -1.22 17.10
N GLU A 102 0.63 0.05 16.73
CA GLU A 102 1.30 0.56 15.53
C GLU A 102 2.82 0.39 15.67
N LEU A 103 3.44 -0.26 14.70
CA LEU A 103 4.88 -0.41 14.59
C LEU A 103 5.50 0.62 13.65
N GLY A 104 4.68 1.19 12.77
CA GLY A 104 5.04 2.24 11.83
C GLY A 104 4.89 1.82 10.38
N PRO A 105 5.17 2.75 9.45
CA PRO A 105 4.90 2.52 8.04
C PRO A 105 6.03 1.79 7.32
N ILE A 106 5.64 1.06 6.27
CA ILE A 106 6.47 0.72 5.12
C ILE A 106 5.93 1.51 3.92
N ARG A 107 6.82 2.19 3.19
CA ARG A 107 6.52 2.87 1.94
C ARG A 107 7.21 2.15 0.80
N VAL A 108 6.43 1.60 -0.12
CA VAL A 108 6.93 0.87 -1.29
C VAL A 108 6.74 1.74 -2.52
N TYR A 109 7.83 1.97 -3.23
CA TYR A 109 7.88 2.62 -4.54
C TYR A 109 8.50 1.64 -5.54
N ALA A 110 8.29 1.88 -6.83
CA ALA A 110 8.83 1.05 -7.91
C ALA A 110 10.33 0.73 -7.79
N ASP A 111 11.13 1.67 -7.26
CA ASP A 111 12.59 1.61 -7.20
C ASP A 111 13.16 1.50 -5.78
N LYS A 112 12.33 1.64 -4.73
CA LYS A 112 12.80 1.71 -3.35
C LYS A 112 11.73 1.32 -2.34
N VAL A 113 12.19 0.80 -1.20
CA VAL A 113 11.38 0.52 -0.02
C VAL A 113 11.94 1.31 1.14
N PHE A 114 11.08 2.03 1.85
CA PHE A 114 11.41 2.68 3.12
C PHE A 114 10.65 2.01 4.24
N ALA A 115 11.34 1.68 5.32
CA ALA A 115 10.75 1.14 6.53
C ALA A 115 11.39 1.79 7.75
N VAL A 116 10.64 1.86 8.84
CA VAL A 116 11.23 2.19 10.14
C VAL A 116 12.21 1.10 10.58
N GLN A 117 13.24 1.47 11.34
CA GLN A 117 14.31 0.54 11.74
C GLN A 117 13.78 -0.72 12.46
N ALA A 118 12.69 -0.58 13.23
CA ALA A 118 12.05 -1.71 13.92
C ALA A 118 11.48 -2.78 12.98
N LEU A 119 11.24 -2.44 11.71
CA LEU A 119 10.73 -3.35 10.68
C LEU A 119 11.82 -3.85 9.74
N ALA A 120 13.03 -3.27 9.77
CA ALA A 120 14.10 -3.59 8.84
C ALA A 120 14.50 -5.09 8.87
N SER A 121 14.55 -5.69 10.06
CA SER A 121 14.91 -7.11 10.22
C SER A 121 13.92 -8.07 9.55
N HIS A 122 12.69 -7.64 9.26
CA HIS A 122 11.70 -8.44 8.55
C HIS A 122 11.90 -8.43 7.02
N LEU A 123 12.77 -7.55 6.52
CA LEU A 123 13.01 -7.31 5.09
C LEU A 123 14.41 -7.76 4.63
N GLU A 124 15.26 -8.23 5.55
CA GLU A 124 16.65 -8.62 5.28
C GLU A 124 16.83 -10.14 5.03
N SER A 125 15.74 -10.89 4.89
CA SER A 125 15.75 -12.36 4.71
C SER A 125 16.00 -12.80 3.27
#